data_AF-A0A962C076-F1
#
_entry.id   AF-A0A962C076-F1
#
_cell.length_a   1.000
_cell.length_b   1.000
_cell.length_c   1.000
_cell.angle_alpha   90.00
_cell.angle_beta   90.00
_cell.angle_gamma   90.00
#
_symmetry.space_group_name_H-M   'P 1'
#
loop_
_entity.id
_entity.type
_entity.pdbx_description
1 polymer ?
#
loop_
_entity_poly.entity_id
_entity_poly.type
_entity_poly.pdbx_seq_one_letter_code
_entity_poly.pdbx_strand_id
1 'polypeptide(L)'
;MDSPLTGFLFVKPPEWTGSRRAPGRLQQVLQEMLLAQISLKQGILEYDAMRHELEAKVRTLRATFNTASSNIAIANEQRKTLLGLTIASQIMANGAIVARRVGEFFDFNFKTTSECIPKNAIVGLAGGGDLFSAGRCTVQAAGSVGKLVSDTIGDGLEIAGNAIEASKEDVTELASIRSMVNDSNLELYNIAGEIDEIMRSEPSLRAEIFARGEAIKQLQGEYQATLAEGMRVFERLVMFRRATAAETQNSRYRDMAFRIFRNDALQKYQDAFELAARYVYLAASAYDYETNLMSGDSRSGQGFLNNIVKQRSLGQVLSGTPMAGTAGLADTMAQLKLNFDVLKGQMGFNNPQLQTNGFSLRKELFRIGSDADGDEAWQRKLDAARVADLWQLPEYRRLTRPFAPESAGPQPGLVFEFSTNVTSGLNFFGWDLGANDSSYNASRFATRIRAAGVWFGNYVDLPLADDPKVYLIPVGADVLRSPDPLDFSVREWQVIDQAIPVPLPIGTADMERYDWTPQDTLSESRVNIRRYPMMDAFHYSGVVKDDEMTGDSRLVGRSVWNRKWLLIIPGNTLLADSNKGLDTLIHGAEVPGGGGVRDGHGIDDIRLSFKTYSYSGN
;
A
#
# COMPACT_ATOMS: atom_id res chain seq x y z
N MET A 1 -49.08 17.33 -33.38
CA MET A 1 -50.26 17.75 -32.61
C MET A 1 -50.21 17.00 -31.30
N ASP A 2 -49.56 17.60 -30.30
CA ASP A 2 -49.49 17.05 -28.94
C ASP A 2 -50.74 17.47 -28.20
N SER A 3 -51.70 16.56 -28.10
CA SER A 3 -52.88 16.75 -27.27
C SER A 3 -52.73 15.91 -26.00
N PRO A 4 -52.76 16.51 -24.80
CA PRO A 4 -52.67 15.80 -23.52
C PRO A 4 -53.95 15.02 -23.17
N LEU A 5 -54.93 14.94 -24.07
CA LEU A 5 -56.28 14.48 -23.78
C LEU A 5 -56.42 12.98 -23.47
N THR A 6 -55.38 12.17 -23.67
CA THR A 6 -55.50 10.70 -23.53
C THR A 6 -54.50 10.03 -22.58
N GLY A 7 -53.52 10.75 -22.02
CA GLY A 7 -52.66 10.24 -20.94
C GLY A 7 -51.58 9.20 -21.32
N PHE A 8 -51.43 8.85 -22.62
CA PHE A 8 -50.50 7.80 -23.06
C PHE A 8 -49.36 8.23 -24.01
N LEU A 9 -49.29 9.50 -24.38
CA LEU A 9 -48.19 9.99 -25.19
C LEU A 9 -46.97 10.25 -24.30
N PHE A 10 -45.94 9.41 -24.43
CA PHE A 10 -44.62 9.66 -23.87
C PHE A 10 -44.06 10.93 -24.50
N VAL A 11 -44.36 12.09 -23.91
CA VAL A 11 -43.79 13.36 -24.34
C VAL A 11 -42.31 13.32 -23.98
N LYS A 12 -41.47 13.35 -25.00
CA LYS A 12 -40.02 13.42 -24.85
C LYS A 12 -39.68 14.70 -24.08
N PRO A 13 -38.96 14.62 -22.94
CA PRO A 13 -38.58 15.82 -22.21
C PRO A 13 -37.76 16.78 -23.09
N PRO A 14 -37.96 18.11 -22.97
CA PRO A 14 -37.27 19.12 -23.79
C PRO A 14 -35.74 19.02 -23.72
N GLU A 15 -35.20 18.61 -22.57
CA GLU A 15 -33.77 18.42 -22.34
C GLU A 15 -33.14 17.23 -23.09
N TRP A 16 -33.93 16.30 -23.62
CA TRP A 16 -33.40 15.17 -24.37
C TRP A 16 -33.25 15.55 -25.84
N THR A 17 -32.03 15.45 -26.38
CA THR A 17 -31.75 15.85 -27.78
C THR A 17 -31.81 14.68 -28.77
N GLY A 18 -31.59 13.45 -28.32
CA GLY A 18 -31.59 12.25 -29.18
C GLY A 18 -32.99 11.77 -29.61
N SER A 19 -33.10 11.18 -30.80
CA SER A 19 -34.29 10.43 -31.24
C SER A 19 -34.04 8.92 -31.07
N ARG A 20 -35.10 8.15 -30.76
CA ARG A 20 -35.02 6.68 -30.81
C ARG A 20 -35.10 6.23 -32.27
N ARG A 21 -34.36 5.18 -32.62
CA ARG A 21 -34.40 4.57 -33.95
C ARG A 21 -35.74 3.88 -34.26
N ALA A 22 -36.43 3.39 -33.24
CA ALA A 22 -37.74 2.75 -33.36
C ALA A 22 -38.53 2.89 -32.03
N PRO A 23 -39.88 2.88 -32.08
CA PRO A 23 -40.73 2.79 -30.89
C PRO A 23 -40.56 1.43 -30.20
N GLY A 24 -40.66 1.42 -28.87
CA GLY A 24 -40.58 0.18 -28.09
C GLY A 24 -41.91 -0.60 -28.06
N ARG A 25 -41.85 -1.91 -27.80
CA ARG A 25 -43.04 -2.78 -27.76
C ARG A 25 -44.14 -2.29 -26.83
N LEU A 26 -43.79 -1.82 -25.62
CA LEU A 26 -44.76 -1.23 -24.69
C LEU A 26 -45.45 0.02 -25.28
N GLN A 27 -44.71 0.85 -26.04
CA GLN A 27 -45.27 2.04 -26.67
C GLN A 27 -46.21 1.69 -27.83
N GLN A 28 -45.91 0.61 -28.56
CA GLN A 28 -46.77 0.09 -29.64
C GLN A 28 -48.10 -0.42 -29.06
N VAL A 29 -48.04 -1.26 -28.02
CA VAL A 29 -49.26 -1.78 -27.36
C VAL A 29 -50.11 -0.64 -26.80
N LEU A 30 -49.50 0.39 -26.21
CA LEU A 30 -50.23 1.57 -25.71
C LEU A 30 -50.89 2.38 -26.82
N GLN A 31 -50.23 2.50 -27.98
CA GLN A 31 -50.80 3.16 -29.15
C GLN A 31 -51.99 2.36 -29.70
N GLU A 32 -51.89 1.03 -29.73
CA GLU A 32 -52.98 0.13 -30.14
C GLU A 32 -54.17 0.21 -29.17
N MET A 33 -53.91 0.24 -27.85
CA MET A 33 -54.95 0.43 -26.84
C MET A 33 -55.68 1.76 -27.01
N LEU A 34 -54.95 2.84 -27.32
CA LEU A 34 -55.54 4.15 -27.59
C LEU A 34 -56.45 4.12 -28.83
N LEU A 35 -55.99 3.49 -29.91
CA LEU A 35 -56.80 3.34 -31.13
C LEU A 35 -58.06 2.50 -30.86
N ALA A 36 -57.93 1.41 -30.09
CA ALA A 36 -59.06 0.58 -29.69
C ALA A 36 -60.08 1.35 -28.83
N GLN A 37 -59.62 2.24 -27.94
CA GLN A 37 -60.49 3.10 -27.13
C GLN A 37 -61.21 4.16 -27.96
N ILE A 38 -60.51 4.80 -28.92
CA ILE A 38 -61.13 5.74 -29.86
C ILE A 38 -62.21 5.01 -30.66
N SER A 39 -61.92 3.80 -31.14
CA SER A 39 -62.89 2.94 -31.82
C SER A 39 -64.09 2.63 -30.92
N LEU A 40 -63.89 2.22 -29.65
CA LEU A 40 -65.00 1.98 -28.73
C LEU A 40 -65.87 3.24 -28.55
N LYS A 41 -65.27 4.42 -28.39
CA LYS A 41 -66.00 5.69 -28.27
C LYS A 41 -66.79 6.03 -29.52
N GLN A 42 -66.24 5.79 -30.70
CA GLN A 42 -66.97 5.94 -31.97
C GLN A 42 -68.19 5.02 -32.00
N GLY A 43 -68.05 3.76 -31.60
CA GLY A 43 -69.17 2.80 -31.57
C GLY A 43 -70.27 3.19 -30.59
N ILE A 44 -69.90 3.72 -29.42
CA ILE A 44 -70.87 4.25 -28.44
C ILE A 44 -71.60 5.48 -29.02
N LEU A 45 -70.89 6.38 -29.69
CA LEU A 45 -71.48 7.56 -30.33
C LEU A 45 -72.42 7.20 -31.48
N GLU A 46 -72.06 6.20 -32.29
CA GLU A 46 -72.90 5.66 -33.37
C GLU A 46 -74.20 5.07 -32.79
N TYR A 47 -74.10 4.31 -31.70
CA TYR A 47 -75.27 3.78 -30.98
C TYR A 47 -76.13 4.88 -30.36
N ASP A 48 -75.52 5.91 -29.75
CA ASP A 48 -76.27 7.06 -29.19
C ASP A 48 -76.92 7.91 -30.28
N ALA A 49 -76.30 8.05 -31.46
CA ALA A 49 -76.88 8.73 -32.62
C ALA A 49 -78.12 7.99 -33.13
N MET A 50 -78.02 6.67 -33.28
CA MET A 50 -79.14 5.79 -33.66
C MET A 50 -80.30 5.89 -32.65
N ARG A 51 -80.01 5.89 -31.34
CA ARG A 51 -81.03 6.13 -30.30
C ARG A 51 -81.72 7.49 -30.46
N HIS A 52 -80.95 8.56 -30.70
CA HIS A 52 -81.50 9.89 -30.88
C HIS A 52 -82.36 10.03 -32.14
N GLU A 53 -81.98 9.33 -33.21
CA GLU A 53 -82.78 9.23 -34.43
C GLU A 53 -84.11 8.52 -34.16
N LEU A 54 -84.09 7.38 -33.46
CA LEU A 54 -85.31 6.68 -33.04
C LEU A 54 -86.20 7.59 -32.17
N GLU A 55 -85.63 8.28 -31.17
CA GLU A 55 -86.38 9.20 -30.30
C GLU A 55 -86.98 10.39 -31.08
N ALA A 56 -86.29 10.89 -32.11
CA ALA A 56 -86.81 11.92 -32.98
C ALA A 56 -87.99 11.39 -33.81
N LYS A 57 -87.86 10.21 -34.42
CA LYS A 57 -88.93 9.58 -35.21
C LYS A 57 -90.15 9.23 -34.35
N VAL A 58 -89.95 8.69 -33.15
CA VAL A 58 -91.02 8.40 -32.18
C VAL A 58 -91.70 9.69 -31.70
N ARG A 59 -90.96 10.79 -31.49
CA ARG A 59 -91.54 12.11 -31.16
C ARG A 59 -92.35 12.69 -32.31
N THR A 60 -91.85 12.61 -33.54
CA THR A 60 -92.58 13.04 -34.75
C THR A 60 -93.86 12.25 -34.89
N LEU A 61 -93.79 10.92 -34.76
CA LEU A 61 -94.95 10.04 -34.78
C LEU A 61 -95.99 10.45 -33.71
N ARG A 62 -95.55 10.69 -32.47
CA ARG A 62 -96.43 11.16 -31.37
C ARG A 62 -97.05 12.53 -31.66
N ALA A 63 -96.33 13.45 -32.31
CA ALA A 63 -96.83 14.76 -32.70
C ALA A 63 -97.88 14.67 -33.82
N THR A 64 -97.64 13.84 -34.85
CA THR A 64 -98.60 13.56 -35.93
C THR A 64 -99.89 12.92 -35.40
N PHE A 65 -99.79 12.05 -34.38
CA PHE A 65 -100.97 11.50 -33.70
C PHE A 65 -101.79 12.54 -32.92
N ASN A 66 -101.12 13.51 -32.26
CA ASN A 66 -101.82 14.54 -31.49
C ASN A 66 -102.63 15.53 -32.35
N THR A 67 -102.23 15.76 -33.61
CA THR A 67 -102.98 16.61 -34.56
C THR A 67 -104.16 15.89 -35.22
N ALA A 68 -104.18 14.55 -35.27
CA ALA A 68 -105.24 13.75 -35.90
C ALA A 68 -106.44 13.44 -34.97
N SER A 69 -106.47 14.01 -33.76
CA SER A 69 -107.45 13.70 -32.70
C SER A 69 -108.83 14.35 -32.92
N SER A 70 -109.62 13.85 -33.88
CA SER A 70 -111.08 14.14 -33.91
C SER A 70 -112.01 12.92 -34.07
N ASN A 71 -111.52 11.68 -34.15
CA ASN A 71 -112.39 10.49 -34.27
C ASN A 71 -112.01 9.39 -33.25
N ILE A 72 -112.93 9.11 -32.32
CA ILE A 72 -112.71 8.32 -31.09
C ILE A 72 -112.68 6.78 -31.32
N ALA A 73 -113.09 6.26 -32.49
CA ALA A 73 -113.14 4.81 -32.73
C ALA A 73 -111.82 4.17 -33.25
N ILE A 74 -110.83 4.98 -33.65
CA ILE A 74 -109.53 4.52 -34.20
C ILE A 74 -108.42 4.46 -33.11
N ALA A 75 -108.71 4.92 -31.89
CA ALA A 75 -107.70 5.20 -30.86
C ALA A 75 -107.09 3.97 -30.14
N ASN A 76 -107.70 2.77 -30.18
CA ASN A 76 -107.25 1.64 -29.35
C ASN A 76 -106.09 0.82 -29.96
N GLU A 77 -106.07 0.62 -31.27
CA GLU A 77 -105.03 -0.16 -31.96
C GLU A 77 -103.73 0.66 -32.13
N GLN A 78 -103.87 1.94 -32.45
CA GLN A 78 -102.76 2.90 -32.55
C GLN A 78 -102.06 3.13 -31.18
N ARG A 79 -102.78 3.00 -30.06
CA ARG A 79 -102.20 3.09 -28.71
C ARG A 79 -101.27 1.93 -28.39
N LYS A 80 -101.53 0.72 -28.91
CA LYS A 80 -100.64 -0.44 -28.75
C LYS A 80 -99.34 -0.25 -29.52
N THR A 81 -99.41 0.29 -30.75
CA THR A 81 -98.21 0.61 -31.54
C THR A 81 -97.36 1.68 -30.86
N LEU A 82 -97.97 2.74 -30.32
CA LEU A 82 -97.25 3.79 -29.58
C LEU A 82 -96.61 3.25 -28.28
N LEU A 83 -97.28 2.30 -27.60
CA LEU A 83 -96.77 1.63 -26.41
C LEU A 83 -95.57 0.73 -26.76
N GLY A 84 -95.65 -0.05 -27.85
CA GLY A 84 -94.55 -0.89 -28.36
C GLY A 84 -93.31 -0.09 -28.76
N LEU A 85 -93.49 1.06 -29.42
CA LEU A 85 -92.40 1.97 -29.78
C LEU A 85 -91.79 2.67 -28.55
N THR A 86 -92.60 2.95 -27.53
CA THR A 86 -92.09 3.49 -26.25
C THR A 86 -91.26 2.45 -25.51
N ILE A 87 -91.68 1.17 -25.53
CA ILE A 87 -90.90 0.05 -24.98
C ILE A 87 -89.59 -0.14 -25.76
N ALA A 88 -89.62 -0.10 -27.09
CA ALA A 88 -88.43 -0.20 -27.94
C ALA A 88 -87.43 0.95 -27.69
N SER A 89 -87.92 2.19 -27.60
CA SER A 89 -87.11 3.36 -27.22
C SER A 89 -86.48 3.20 -25.82
N GLN A 90 -87.21 2.58 -24.88
CA GLN A 90 -86.71 2.31 -23.53
C GLN A 90 -85.65 1.19 -23.52
N ILE A 91 -85.79 0.16 -24.34
CA ILE A 91 -84.79 -0.90 -24.52
C ILE A 91 -83.48 -0.31 -25.08
N MET A 92 -83.55 0.56 -26.09
CA MET A 92 -82.36 1.25 -26.63
C MET A 92 -81.77 2.26 -25.64
N ALA A 93 -82.59 2.93 -24.84
CA ALA A 93 -82.09 3.80 -23.77
C ALA A 93 -81.30 2.99 -22.73
N ASN A 94 -81.77 1.81 -22.36
CA ASN A 94 -81.05 0.88 -21.48
C ASN A 94 -79.78 0.35 -22.14
N GLY A 95 -79.82 -0.02 -23.43
CA GLY A 95 -78.64 -0.44 -24.19
C GLY A 95 -77.57 0.66 -24.30
N ALA A 96 -77.98 1.93 -24.45
CA ALA A 96 -77.07 3.07 -24.45
C ALA A 96 -76.42 3.30 -23.08
N ILE A 97 -77.17 3.09 -21.98
CA ILE A 97 -76.62 3.14 -20.62
C ILE A 97 -75.56 2.05 -20.43
N VAL A 98 -75.82 0.83 -20.92
CA VAL A 98 -74.84 -0.28 -20.88
C VAL A 98 -73.61 0.05 -21.71
N ALA A 99 -73.79 0.52 -22.95
CA ALA A 99 -72.69 0.96 -23.82
C ALA A 99 -71.83 2.06 -23.18
N ARG A 100 -72.45 3.07 -22.56
CA ARG A 100 -71.73 4.12 -21.83
C ARG A 100 -70.99 3.58 -20.62
N ARG A 101 -71.58 2.66 -19.86
CA ARG A 101 -70.89 1.99 -18.73
C ARG A 101 -69.66 1.20 -19.18
N VAL A 102 -69.74 0.52 -20.32
CA VAL A 102 -68.59 -0.17 -20.94
C VAL A 102 -67.50 0.86 -21.29
N GLY A 103 -67.87 1.98 -21.93
CA GLY A 103 -66.94 3.07 -22.23
C GLY A 103 -66.31 3.70 -20.98
N GLU A 104 -67.10 4.03 -19.96
CA GLU A 104 -66.65 4.62 -18.70
C GLU A 104 -65.73 3.68 -17.91
N PHE A 105 -66.03 2.39 -17.90
CA PHE A 105 -65.20 1.37 -17.25
C PHE A 105 -63.83 1.28 -17.89
N PHE A 106 -63.76 1.25 -19.23
CA PHE A 106 -62.49 1.23 -19.93
C PHE A 106 -61.76 2.56 -19.80
N ASP A 107 -62.43 3.72 -19.85
CA ASP A 107 -61.82 5.03 -19.61
C ASP A 107 -61.20 5.15 -18.20
N PHE A 108 -61.86 4.62 -17.17
CA PHE A 108 -61.35 4.59 -15.79
C PHE A 108 -60.13 3.67 -15.66
N ASN A 109 -60.21 2.44 -16.17
CA ASN A 109 -59.07 1.50 -16.16
C ASN A 109 -57.89 2.00 -17.01
N PHE A 110 -58.17 2.75 -18.08
CA PHE A 110 -57.16 3.34 -18.96
C PHE A 110 -56.32 4.39 -18.22
N LYS A 111 -56.96 5.26 -17.43
CA LYS A 111 -56.24 6.24 -16.58
C LYS A 111 -55.35 5.54 -15.55
N THR A 112 -55.85 4.52 -14.85
CA THR A 112 -55.09 3.77 -13.84
C THR A 112 -53.89 3.02 -14.44
N THR A 113 -54.05 2.48 -15.66
CA THR A 113 -52.98 1.73 -16.36
C THR A 113 -51.77 2.62 -16.70
N SER A 114 -51.99 3.91 -16.98
CA SER A 114 -50.92 4.88 -17.25
C SER A 114 -50.05 5.18 -16.02
N GLU A 115 -50.57 5.02 -14.81
CA GLU A 115 -49.86 5.30 -13.56
C GLU A 115 -48.87 4.20 -13.14
N CYS A 116 -49.00 3.01 -13.73
CA CYS A 116 -48.11 1.87 -13.51
C CYS A 116 -46.76 2.00 -14.23
N ILE A 117 -46.61 2.98 -15.13
CA ILE A 117 -45.38 3.22 -15.88
C ILE A 117 -44.37 3.91 -14.94
N PRO A 118 -43.15 3.38 -14.77
CA PRO A 118 -42.12 4.02 -13.95
C PRO A 118 -41.85 5.43 -14.44
N LYS A 119 -42.02 6.43 -13.56
CA LYS A 119 -41.97 7.85 -13.95
C LYS A 119 -40.55 8.37 -14.17
N ASN A 120 -39.52 7.61 -13.77
CA ASN A 120 -38.12 8.03 -13.86
C ASN A 120 -37.24 6.94 -14.51
N ALA A 121 -36.51 7.32 -15.56
CA ALA A 121 -35.47 6.50 -16.18
C ALA A 121 -34.11 6.75 -15.50
N ILE A 122 -33.42 5.68 -15.11
CA ILE A 122 -32.11 5.75 -14.47
C ILE A 122 -31.03 5.99 -15.51
N VAL A 123 -30.30 7.09 -15.35
CA VAL A 123 -29.05 7.35 -16.06
C VAL A 123 -27.90 7.15 -15.06
N GLY A 124 -27.11 6.08 -15.23
CA GLY A 124 -25.88 5.84 -14.45
C GLY A 124 -25.72 4.43 -13.88
N LEU A 125 -24.47 4.08 -13.52
CA LEU A 125 -24.06 2.76 -13.01
C LEU A 125 -24.46 2.49 -11.54
N ALA A 126 -24.95 3.49 -10.80
CA ALA A 126 -25.22 3.37 -9.35
C ALA A 126 -26.50 4.06 -8.84
N GLY A 127 -27.41 4.51 -9.72
CA GLY A 127 -28.68 5.12 -9.29
C GLY A 127 -29.80 4.09 -9.21
N GLY A 128 -30.35 3.84 -8.02
CA GLY A 128 -31.63 3.16 -7.88
C GLY A 128 -32.75 4.04 -8.44
N GLY A 129 -33.41 3.60 -9.49
CA GLY A 129 -34.64 4.21 -9.98
C GLY A 129 -35.83 3.50 -9.39
N ASP A 130 -36.96 4.19 -9.49
CA ASP A 130 -38.24 3.93 -8.82
C ASP A 130 -38.56 2.44 -8.64
N LEU A 131 -38.04 1.83 -7.57
CA LEU A 131 -38.35 0.47 -7.13
C LEU A 131 -39.78 0.37 -6.59
N PHE A 132 -40.48 1.51 -6.46
CA PHE A 132 -41.83 1.61 -5.91
C PHE A 132 -42.93 1.71 -6.99
N SER A 133 -42.61 1.71 -8.30
CA SER A 133 -43.62 1.58 -9.35
C SER A 133 -44.32 0.20 -9.32
N ALA A 134 -43.62 -0.83 -8.83
CA ALA A 134 -44.20 -2.14 -8.52
C ALA A 134 -45.25 -2.08 -7.39
N GLY A 135 -45.11 -1.14 -6.44
CA GLY A 135 -46.08 -0.89 -5.38
C GLY A 135 -47.31 -0.11 -5.84
N ARG A 136 -47.17 0.82 -6.79
CA ARG A 136 -48.32 1.54 -7.39
C ARG A 136 -49.19 0.65 -8.28
N CYS A 137 -48.62 -0.42 -8.83
CA CYS A 137 -49.34 -1.38 -9.66
C CYS A 137 -49.82 -2.61 -8.83
N THR A 138 -50.26 -2.40 -7.59
CA THR A 138 -50.83 -3.45 -6.74
C THR A 138 -52.34 -3.58 -6.99
N VAL A 139 -52.70 -4.52 -7.87
CA VAL A 139 -53.94 -5.34 -7.87
C VAL A 139 -55.24 -4.59 -7.48
N GLN A 140 -55.73 -3.72 -8.36
CA GLN A 140 -57.18 -3.44 -8.46
C GLN A 140 -57.79 -3.97 -9.77
N ALA A 141 -57.00 -4.45 -10.73
CA ALA A 141 -57.52 -4.95 -12.00
C ALA A 141 -58.20 -6.33 -11.89
N ALA A 142 -57.69 -7.24 -11.05
CA ALA A 142 -58.21 -8.61 -10.97
C ALA A 142 -59.63 -8.70 -10.35
N GLY A 143 -59.97 -7.80 -9.42
CA GLY A 143 -61.31 -7.74 -8.81
C GLY A 143 -62.34 -6.92 -9.60
N SER A 144 -61.89 -6.06 -10.51
CA SER A 144 -62.75 -5.08 -11.21
C SER A 144 -63.18 -5.54 -12.60
N VAL A 145 -62.34 -6.33 -13.30
CA VAL A 145 -62.61 -6.82 -14.66
C VAL A 145 -63.73 -7.88 -14.70
N GLY A 146 -63.82 -8.72 -13.65
CA GLY A 146 -64.91 -9.70 -13.55
C GLY A 146 -66.27 -9.06 -13.29
N LYS A 147 -66.32 -7.95 -12.54
CA LYS A 147 -67.60 -7.42 -12.04
C LYS A 147 -68.44 -6.72 -13.10
N LEU A 148 -67.85 -5.93 -14.01
CA LEU A 148 -68.66 -5.16 -14.95
C LEU A 148 -69.23 -6.02 -16.08
N VAL A 149 -68.46 -6.98 -16.63
CA VAL A 149 -68.93 -7.86 -17.71
C VAL A 149 -69.94 -8.88 -17.18
N SER A 150 -69.74 -9.41 -15.97
CA SER A 150 -70.65 -10.38 -15.36
C SER A 150 -71.91 -9.77 -14.76
N ASP A 151 -71.85 -8.57 -14.13
CA ASP A 151 -73.05 -7.96 -13.51
C ASP A 151 -74.01 -7.35 -14.56
N THR A 152 -73.53 -6.98 -15.76
CA THR A 152 -74.43 -6.52 -16.85
C THR A 152 -75.14 -7.64 -17.60
N ILE A 153 -74.78 -8.90 -17.37
CA ILE A 153 -75.46 -10.07 -17.98
C ILE A 153 -76.68 -10.50 -17.15
N GLY A 154 -76.79 -10.07 -15.88
CA GLY A 154 -77.89 -10.44 -14.99
C GLY A 154 -79.23 -9.74 -15.27
N ASP A 155 -79.21 -8.53 -15.86
CA ASP A 155 -80.41 -7.74 -16.10
C ASP A 155 -80.58 -7.45 -17.61
N GLY A 156 -81.12 -8.43 -18.33
CA GLY A 156 -81.66 -8.28 -19.68
C GLY A 156 -80.82 -8.94 -20.80
N LEU A 157 -81.26 -10.14 -21.21
CA LEU A 157 -80.78 -11.02 -22.30
C LEU A 157 -79.57 -11.92 -21.98
N GLU A 158 -79.91 -13.20 -21.73
CA GLU A 158 -79.03 -14.37 -21.66
C GLU A 158 -78.43 -14.69 -23.05
N ILE A 159 -77.47 -13.90 -23.53
CA ILE A 159 -76.63 -14.25 -24.69
C ILE A 159 -75.20 -13.74 -24.44
N ALA A 160 -74.42 -14.45 -23.64
CA ALA A 160 -73.00 -14.14 -23.42
C ALA A 160 -72.03 -15.27 -23.77
N GLY A 161 -72.51 -16.34 -24.41
CA GLY A 161 -71.66 -17.39 -24.98
C GLY A 161 -71.47 -17.29 -26.50
N ASN A 162 -72.45 -16.76 -27.24
CA ASN A 162 -72.57 -16.94 -28.69
C ASN A 162 -72.82 -15.63 -29.47
N ALA A 163 -72.35 -14.47 -28.98
CA ALA A 163 -72.67 -13.17 -29.56
C ALA A 163 -72.12 -12.93 -31.00
N ILE A 164 -71.16 -13.74 -31.48
CA ILE A 164 -70.68 -13.69 -32.87
C ILE A 164 -71.51 -14.60 -33.81
N GLU A 165 -72.22 -15.59 -33.26
CA GLU A 165 -73.07 -16.52 -34.04
C GLU A 165 -74.55 -16.09 -34.04
N ALA A 166 -75.02 -15.43 -32.96
CA ALA A 166 -76.40 -14.97 -32.80
C ALA A 166 -76.81 -13.84 -33.76
N SER A 167 -75.85 -13.13 -34.38
CA SER A 167 -76.14 -12.10 -35.40
C SER A 167 -76.79 -12.65 -36.69
N LYS A 168 -76.95 -13.97 -36.83
CA LYS A 168 -77.67 -14.59 -37.95
C LYS A 168 -79.02 -15.22 -37.60
N GLU A 169 -79.32 -15.49 -36.33
CA GLU A 169 -80.58 -16.17 -35.94
C GLU A 169 -81.60 -15.23 -35.26
N ASP A 170 -81.19 -14.09 -34.71
CA ASP A 170 -82.07 -13.17 -33.97
C ASP A 170 -82.83 -12.14 -34.83
N VAL A 171 -82.82 -12.30 -36.17
CA VAL A 171 -83.58 -11.42 -37.09
C VAL A 171 -85.07 -11.83 -37.17
N THR A 172 -85.47 -12.93 -36.54
CA THR A 172 -86.82 -13.51 -36.71
C THR A 172 -87.77 -13.40 -35.51
N GLU A 173 -87.38 -12.81 -34.38
CA GLU A 173 -88.26 -12.75 -33.19
C GLU A 173 -88.34 -11.38 -32.49
N LEU A 174 -88.18 -10.29 -33.23
CA LEU A 174 -88.84 -9.01 -32.91
C LEU A 174 -90.09 -8.87 -33.77
N ALA A 175 -91.15 -9.43 -33.23
CA ALA A 175 -92.45 -9.61 -33.85
C ALA A 175 -93.13 -8.28 -34.23
N SER A 176 -93.48 -8.20 -35.51
CA SER A 176 -94.76 -7.70 -36.03
C SER A 176 -95.23 -6.30 -35.61
N ILE A 177 -94.72 -5.26 -36.29
CA ILE A 177 -95.58 -4.13 -36.69
C ILE A 177 -96.11 -4.44 -38.11
N ARG A 178 -96.94 -5.47 -38.23
CA ARG A 178 -97.73 -5.76 -39.42
C ARG A 178 -99.05 -6.37 -39.00
N SER A 179 -100.09 -5.53 -38.88
CA SER A 179 -101.44 -5.78 -39.42
C SER A 179 -102.46 -4.75 -38.90
N MET A 180 -103.29 -4.27 -39.83
CA MET A 180 -104.57 -3.54 -39.70
C MET A 180 -104.59 -2.11 -39.13
N VAL A 181 -104.28 -1.10 -39.96
CA VAL A 181 -104.94 0.22 -39.86
C VAL A 181 -105.29 0.74 -41.26
N ASN A 182 -106.58 1.05 -41.42
CA ASN A 182 -107.26 1.47 -42.65
C ASN A 182 -106.59 2.66 -43.38
N ASP A 183 -106.81 2.64 -44.69
CA ASP A 183 -106.26 3.39 -45.83
C ASP A 183 -106.38 4.93 -45.79
N SER A 184 -106.12 5.58 -44.65
CA SER A 184 -106.40 7.03 -44.49
C SER A 184 -105.26 7.90 -43.95
N ASN A 185 -104.05 7.39 -43.70
CA ASN A 185 -102.87 8.24 -43.42
C ASN A 185 -101.56 7.57 -43.88
N LEU A 186 -101.23 7.75 -45.16
CA LEU A 186 -100.01 7.23 -45.81
C LEU A 186 -98.71 7.69 -45.12
N GLU A 187 -98.75 8.83 -44.42
CA GLU A 187 -97.62 9.42 -43.69
C GLU A 187 -97.21 8.61 -42.44
N LEU A 188 -98.16 7.95 -41.76
CA LEU A 188 -97.87 7.12 -40.58
C LEU A 188 -97.17 5.80 -40.94
N TYR A 189 -97.48 5.24 -42.12
CA TYR A 189 -96.85 4.02 -42.63
C TYR A 189 -95.37 4.22 -42.94
N ASN A 190 -95.01 5.37 -43.54
CA ASN A 190 -93.61 5.69 -43.83
C ASN A 190 -92.79 5.83 -42.53
N ILE A 191 -93.29 6.53 -41.52
CA ILE A 191 -92.57 6.73 -40.25
C ILE A 191 -92.40 5.40 -39.48
N ALA A 192 -93.41 4.51 -39.49
CA ALA A 192 -93.30 3.20 -38.82
C ALA A 192 -92.30 2.26 -39.52
N GLY A 193 -92.23 2.28 -40.86
CA GLY A 193 -91.24 1.52 -41.62
C GLY A 193 -89.81 1.99 -41.38
N GLU A 194 -89.59 3.31 -41.30
CA GLU A 194 -88.29 3.91 -40.94
C GLU A 194 -87.85 3.52 -39.51
N ILE A 195 -88.78 3.38 -38.57
CA ILE A 195 -88.46 2.92 -37.20
C ILE A 195 -88.08 1.43 -37.19
N ASP A 196 -88.78 0.57 -37.95
CA ASP A 196 -88.44 -0.87 -38.06
C ASP A 196 -87.03 -1.07 -38.64
N GLU A 197 -86.65 -0.26 -39.62
CA GLU A 197 -85.30 -0.26 -40.20
C GLU A 197 -84.23 0.10 -39.17
N ILE A 198 -84.45 1.16 -38.38
CA ILE A 198 -83.56 1.55 -37.28
C ILE A 198 -83.46 0.42 -36.24
N MET A 199 -84.58 -0.21 -35.89
CA MET A 199 -84.62 -1.30 -34.89
C MET A 199 -83.85 -2.56 -35.33
N ARG A 200 -83.84 -2.89 -36.62
CA ARG A 200 -83.06 -4.03 -37.14
C ARG A 200 -81.55 -3.83 -37.03
N SER A 201 -81.08 -2.58 -36.97
CA SER A 201 -79.64 -2.26 -36.89
C SER A 201 -79.08 -2.30 -35.46
N GLU A 202 -79.93 -2.32 -34.43
CA GLU A 202 -79.52 -2.21 -33.03
C GLU A 202 -78.67 -3.39 -32.50
N PRO A 203 -79.04 -4.68 -32.75
CA PRO A 203 -78.26 -5.81 -32.23
C PRO A 203 -76.83 -5.83 -32.80
N SER A 204 -76.66 -5.47 -34.07
CA SER A 204 -75.35 -5.36 -34.71
C SER A 204 -74.47 -4.29 -34.07
N LEU A 205 -75.02 -3.09 -33.84
CA LEU A 205 -74.27 -1.99 -33.21
C LEU A 205 -73.89 -2.32 -31.75
N ARG A 206 -74.77 -3.01 -31.01
CA ARG A 206 -74.47 -3.45 -29.65
C ARG A 206 -73.38 -4.52 -29.61
N ALA A 207 -73.44 -5.53 -30.48
CA ALA A 207 -72.42 -6.57 -30.57
C ALA A 207 -71.05 -5.98 -30.95
N GLU A 208 -71.04 -4.96 -31.82
CA GLU A 208 -69.83 -4.25 -32.21
C GLU A 208 -69.18 -3.50 -31.03
N ILE A 209 -69.96 -2.86 -30.15
CA ILE A 209 -69.46 -2.23 -28.92
C ILE A 209 -68.79 -3.27 -28.01
N PHE A 210 -69.39 -4.45 -27.83
CA PHE A 210 -68.79 -5.52 -27.02
C PHE A 210 -67.52 -6.10 -27.65
N ALA A 211 -67.50 -6.30 -28.97
CA ALA A 211 -66.30 -6.75 -29.68
C ALA A 211 -65.14 -5.75 -29.55
N ARG A 212 -65.43 -4.44 -29.66
CA ARG A 212 -64.46 -3.36 -29.43
C ARG A 212 -63.98 -3.34 -27.96
N GLY A 213 -64.86 -3.66 -27.00
CA GLY A 213 -64.51 -3.80 -25.58
C GLY A 213 -63.58 -4.99 -25.28
N GLU A 214 -63.83 -6.17 -25.86
CA GLU A 214 -62.97 -7.34 -25.68
C GLU A 214 -61.57 -7.14 -26.30
N ALA A 215 -61.49 -6.42 -27.44
CA ALA A 215 -60.21 -6.04 -28.03
C ALA A 215 -59.35 -5.18 -27.07
N ILE A 216 -59.95 -4.24 -26.35
CA ILE A 216 -59.25 -3.42 -25.33
C ILE A 216 -58.74 -4.31 -24.19
N LYS A 217 -59.53 -5.29 -23.74
CA LYS A 217 -59.14 -6.23 -22.67
C LYS A 217 -57.96 -7.12 -23.09
N GLN A 218 -57.95 -7.60 -24.34
CA GLN A 218 -56.82 -8.37 -24.87
C GLN A 218 -55.54 -7.54 -24.90
N LEU A 219 -55.61 -6.29 -25.39
CA LEU A 219 -54.47 -5.37 -25.42
C LEU A 219 -54.00 -4.98 -24.01
N GLN A 220 -54.90 -4.89 -23.02
CA GLN A 220 -54.53 -4.69 -21.62
C GLN A 220 -53.72 -5.88 -21.06
N GLY A 221 -54.09 -7.11 -21.42
CA GLY A 221 -53.31 -8.30 -21.08
C GLY A 221 -51.92 -8.29 -21.71
N GLU A 222 -51.81 -7.90 -22.98
CA GLU A 222 -50.52 -7.77 -23.68
C GLU A 222 -49.64 -6.65 -23.08
N TYR A 223 -50.23 -5.53 -22.67
CA TYR A 223 -49.53 -4.46 -21.97
C TYR A 223 -48.91 -4.95 -20.66
N GLN A 224 -49.69 -5.64 -19.83
CA GLN A 224 -49.21 -6.18 -18.56
C GLN A 224 -48.09 -7.21 -18.75
N ALA A 225 -48.23 -8.11 -19.73
CA ALA A 225 -47.21 -9.08 -20.07
C ALA A 225 -45.90 -8.39 -20.50
N THR A 226 -45.99 -7.40 -21.40
CA THR A 226 -44.85 -6.64 -21.90
C THR A 226 -44.17 -5.81 -20.79
N LEU A 227 -44.96 -5.24 -19.87
CA LEU A 227 -44.43 -4.53 -18.70
C LEU A 227 -43.67 -5.47 -17.76
N ALA A 228 -44.21 -6.65 -17.50
CA ALA A 228 -43.57 -7.67 -16.66
C ALA A 228 -42.25 -8.17 -17.29
N GLU A 229 -42.20 -8.36 -18.61
CA GLU A 229 -40.96 -8.67 -19.33
C GLU A 229 -39.90 -7.56 -19.14
N GLY A 230 -40.30 -6.30 -19.30
CA GLY A 230 -39.43 -5.14 -19.08
C GLY A 230 -38.87 -5.07 -17.66
N MET A 231 -39.71 -5.29 -16.65
CA MET A 231 -39.30 -5.34 -15.24
C MET A 231 -38.30 -6.46 -14.98
N ARG A 232 -38.51 -7.67 -15.52
CA ARG A 232 -37.56 -8.80 -15.38
C ARG A 232 -36.21 -8.52 -16.04
N VAL A 233 -36.19 -7.82 -17.16
CA VAL A 233 -34.93 -7.40 -17.82
C VAL A 233 -34.21 -6.36 -16.95
N PHE A 234 -34.95 -5.41 -16.38
CA PHE A 234 -34.41 -4.39 -15.49
C PHE A 234 -33.83 -5.00 -14.20
N GLU A 235 -34.55 -5.92 -13.56
CA GLU A 235 -34.06 -6.67 -12.40
C GLU A 235 -32.79 -7.47 -12.72
N ARG A 236 -32.76 -8.15 -13.88
CA ARG A 236 -31.53 -8.83 -14.36
C ARG A 236 -30.36 -7.87 -14.52
N LEU A 237 -30.59 -6.67 -15.07
CA LEU A 237 -29.55 -5.66 -15.20
C LEU A 237 -29.03 -5.19 -13.84
N VAL A 238 -29.91 -4.96 -12.86
CA VAL A 238 -29.54 -4.57 -11.50
C VAL A 238 -28.72 -5.69 -10.83
N MET A 239 -29.16 -6.94 -10.94
CA MET A 239 -28.44 -8.09 -10.39
C MET A 239 -27.08 -8.30 -11.04
N PHE A 240 -27.01 -8.20 -12.38
CA PHE A 240 -25.74 -8.25 -13.11
C PHE A 240 -24.78 -7.18 -12.63
N ARG A 241 -25.23 -5.91 -12.54
CA ARG A 241 -24.41 -4.79 -12.06
C ARG A 241 -23.92 -5.01 -10.62
N ARG A 242 -24.79 -5.49 -9.72
CA ARG A 242 -24.42 -5.80 -8.32
C ARG A 242 -23.38 -6.92 -8.24
N ALA A 243 -23.59 -8.01 -8.99
CA ALA A 243 -22.66 -9.13 -9.03
C ALA A 243 -21.28 -8.71 -9.57
N THR A 244 -21.24 -8.01 -10.72
CA THR A 244 -20.00 -7.51 -11.30
C THR A 244 -19.29 -6.50 -10.40
N ALA A 245 -20.03 -5.61 -9.71
CA ALA A 245 -19.45 -4.67 -8.76
C ALA A 245 -18.80 -5.39 -7.57
N ALA A 246 -19.48 -6.40 -7.00
CA ALA A 246 -18.96 -7.21 -5.90
C ALA A 246 -17.70 -8.00 -6.30
N GLU A 247 -17.71 -8.62 -7.48
CA GLU A 247 -16.55 -9.36 -8.02
C GLU A 247 -15.35 -8.42 -8.27
N THR A 248 -15.60 -7.25 -8.85
CA THR A 248 -14.58 -6.22 -9.06
C THR A 248 -14.01 -5.72 -7.74
N GLN A 249 -14.87 -5.47 -6.75
CA GLN A 249 -14.44 -5.03 -5.43
C GLN A 249 -13.59 -6.10 -4.71
N ASN A 250 -14.00 -7.36 -4.76
CA ASN A 250 -13.23 -8.47 -4.20
C ASN A 250 -11.85 -8.60 -4.88
N SER A 251 -11.81 -8.50 -6.21
CA SER A 251 -10.56 -8.53 -6.96
C SER A 251 -9.62 -7.38 -6.59
N ARG A 252 -10.15 -6.17 -6.36
CA ARG A 252 -9.39 -5.01 -5.88
C ARG A 252 -8.85 -5.21 -4.47
N TYR A 253 -9.64 -5.79 -3.56
CA TYR A 253 -9.18 -6.10 -2.20
C TYR A 253 -8.07 -7.15 -2.21
N ARG A 254 -8.19 -8.20 -3.04
CA ARG A 254 -7.13 -9.20 -3.21
C ARG A 254 -5.84 -8.59 -3.73
N ASP A 255 -5.91 -7.76 -4.77
CA ASP A 255 -4.75 -7.04 -5.31
C ASP A 255 -4.12 -6.10 -4.27
N MET A 256 -4.93 -5.33 -3.53
CA MET A 256 -4.45 -4.49 -2.44
C MET A 256 -3.70 -5.30 -1.38
N ALA A 257 -4.25 -6.43 -0.94
CA ALA A 257 -3.60 -7.30 0.03
C ALA A 257 -2.27 -7.85 -0.51
N PHE A 258 -2.23 -8.34 -1.75
CA PHE A 258 -0.99 -8.81 -2.38
C PHE A 258 0.07 -7.72 -2.46
N ARG A 259 -0.31 -6.47 -2.79
CA ARG A 259 0.63 -5.34 -2.82
C ARG A 259 1.20 -5.05 -1.43
N ILE A 260 0.38 -5.08 -0.39
CA ILE A 260 0.82 -4.85 0.99
C ILE A 260 1.80 -5.93 1.42
N PHE A 261 1.44 -7.22 1.29
CA PHE A 261 2.31 -8.33 1.69
C PHE A 261 3.62 -8.36 0.88
N ARG A 262 3.54 -8.09 -0.42
CA ARG A 262 4.74 -8.01 -1.27
C ARG A 262 5.64 -6.86 -0.84
N ASN A 263 5.08 -5.67 -0.58
CA ASN A 263 5.88 -4.51 -0.19
C ASN A 263 6.52 -4.72 1.19
N ASP A 264 5.80 -5.28 2.16
CA ASP A 264 6.34 -5.65 3.47
C ASP A 264 7.49 -6.66 3.36
N ALA A 265 7.29 -7.73 2.57
CA ALA A 265 8.33 -8.73 2.34
C ALA A 265 9.57 -8.14 1.63
N LEU A 266 9.38 -7.25 0.65
CA LEU A 266 10.48 -6.57 -0.05
C LEU A 266 11.25 -5.62 0.89
N GLN A 267 10.55 -4.90 1.77
CA GLN A 267 11.17 -4.03 2.75
C GLN A 267 12.03 -4.84 3.74
N LYS A 268 11.45 -5.90 4.33
CA LYS A 268 12.18 -6.79 5.25
C LYS A 268 13.37 -7.45 4.58
N TYR A 269 13.23 -7.87 3.32
CA TYR A 269 14.33 -8.40 2.53
C TYR A 269 15.43 -7.35 2.33
N GLN A 270 15.08 -6.12 1.95
CA GLN A 270 16.05 -5.06 1.72
C GLN A 270 16.84 -4.74 3.01
N ASP A 271 16.16 -4.59 4.14
CA ASP A 271 16.82 -4.30 5.42
C ASP A 271 17.76 -5.44 5.84
N ALA A 272 17.34 -6.70 5.64
CA ALA A 272 18.16 -7.86 5.96
C ALA A 272 19.35 -7.99 4.99
N PHE A 273 19.13 -7.70 3.71
CA PHE A 273 20.17 -7.66 2.70
C PHE A 273 21.21 -6.58 3.00
N GLU A 274 20.80 -5.38 3.39
CA GLU A 274 21.71 -4.30 3.77
C GLU A 274 22.57 -4.68 4.98
N LEU A 275 21.98 -5.36 5.96
CA LEU A 275 22.72 -5.89 7.10
C LEU A 275 23.78 -6.91 6.65
N ALA A 276 23.40 -7.88 5.81
CA ALA A 276 24.31 -8.87 5.26
C ALA A 276 25.45 -8.21 4.45
N ALA A 277 25.11 -7.26 3.57
CA ALA A 277 26.07 -6.54 2.74
C ALA A 277 27.12 -5.81 3.59
N ARG A 278 26.73 -5.23 4.74
CA ARG A 278 27.67 -4.58 5.67
C ARG A 278 28.65 -5.57 6.29
N TYR A 279 28.21 -6.74 6.75
CA TYR A 279 29.14 -7.76 7.27
C TYR A 279 30.11 -8.26 6.20
N VAL A 280 29.62 -8.48 4.97
CA VAL A 280 30.47 -8.86 3.84
C VAL A 280 31.47 -7.74 3.51
N TYR A 281 31.05 -6.47 3.60
CA TYR A 281 31.94 -5.31 3.44
C TYR A 281 33.03 -5.25 4.51
N LEU A 282 32.69 -5.52 5.77
CA LEU A 282 33.67 -5.60 6.87
C LEU A 282 34.67 -6.74 6.66
N ALA A 283 34.21 -7.91 6.21
CA ALA A 283 35.09 -9.03 5.88
C ALA A 283 36.03 -8.69 4.71
N ALA A 284 35.53 -8.04 3.66
CA ALA A 284 36.34 -7.57 2.54
C ALA A 284 37.35 -6.49 2.96
N SER A 285 36.98 -5.61 3.90
CA SER A 285 37.86 -4.58 4.45
C SER A 285 39.01 -5.20 5.25
N ALA A 286 38.71 -6.22 6.07
CA ALA A 286 39.73 -6.99 6.78
C ALA A 286 40.67 -7.70 5.79
N TYR A 287 40.14 -8.32 4.74
CA TYR A 287 40.94 -8.92 3.67
C TYR A 287 41.84 -7.90 2.96
N ASP A 288 41.34 -6.70 2.61
CA ASP A 288 42.14 -5.66 1.96
C ASP A 288 43.28 -5.17 2.86
N TYR A 289 42.99 -5.00 4.16
CA TYR A 289 44.00 -4.59 5.13
C TYR A 289 45.04 -5.68 5.38
N GLU A 290 44.65 -6.96 5.52
CA GLU A 290 45.58 -8.08 5.71
C GLU A 290 46.49 -8.31 4.50
N THR A 291 45.92 -8.34 3.29
CA THR A 291 46.68 -8.60 2.06
C THR A 291 47.45 -7.39 1.54
N ASN A 292 46.96 -6.17 1.83
CA ASN A 292 47.53 -4.89 1.39
C ASN A 292 47.88 -4.82 -0.11
N LEU A 293 47.15 -5.55 -0.94
CA LEU A 293 47.38 -5.58 -2.39
C LEU A 293 47.07 -4.22 -3.01
N MET A 294 47.86 -3.80 -4.00
CA MET A 294 47.65 -2.51 -4.67
C MET A 294 46.38 -2.53 -5.54
N SER A 295 45.77 -1.36 -5.78
CA SER A 295 44.48 -1.24 -6.48
C SER A 295 44.48 -1.79 -7.92
N GLY A 296 45.66 -1.93 -8.54
CA GLY A 296 45.82 -2.54 -9.86
C GLY A 296 45.79 -4.07 -9.85
N ASP A 297 45.93 -4.73 -8.68
CA ASP A 297 45.82 -6.19 -8.58
C ASP A 297 44.35 -6.61 -8.62
N SER A 298 44.03 -7.58 -9.46
CA SER A 298 42.67 -8.13 -9.61
C SER A 298 42.18 -8.83 -8.34
N ARG A 299 43.09 -9.23 -7.44
CA ARG A 299 42.81 -9.85 -6.14
C ARG A 299 42.74 -8.82 -5.01
N SER A 300 42.90 -7.52 -5.30
CA SER A 300 42.83 -6.45 -4.30
C SER A 300 41.43 -6.35 -3.69
N GLY A 301 41.37 -5.97 -2.40
CA GLY A 301 40.11 -5.85 -1.69
C GLY A 301 39.21 -4.72 -2.22
N GLN A 302 39.79 -3.66 -2.77
CA GLN A 302 39.05 -2.52 -3.33
C GLN A 302 38.05 -2.93 -4.43
N GLY A 303 38.44 -3.86 -5.31
CA GLY A 303 37.55 -4.41 -6.33
C GLY A 303 36.33 -5.09 -5.70
N PHE A 304 36.55 -5.89 -4.66
CA PHE A 304 35.47 -6.57 -3.92
C PHE A 304 34.56 -5.59 -3.19
N LEU A 305 35.10 -4.56 -2.53
CA LEU A 305 34.31 -3.52 -1.86
C LEU A 305 33.36 -2.82 -2.85
N ASN A 306 33.85 -2.47 -4.03
CA ASN A 306 33.05 -1.87 -5.09
C ASN A 306 31.97 -2.83 -5.62
N ASN A 307 32.29 -4.12 -5.74
CA ASN A 307 31.34 -5.13 -6.19
C ASN A 307 30.22 -5.34 -5.18
N ILE A 308 30.52 -5.40 -3.87
CA ILE A 308 29.53 -5.58 -2.79
C ILE A 308 28.46 -4.48 -2.83
N VAL A 309 28.87 -3.21 -2.98
CA VAL A 309 27.95 -2.06 -3.03
C VAL A 309 26.98 -2.13 -4.24
N LYS A 310 27.40 -2.78 -5.33
CA LYS A 310 26.59 -2.96 -6.54
C LYS A 310 25.60 -4.13 -6.42
N GLN A 311 25.81 -5.07 -5.49
CA GLN A 311 24.93 -6.23 -5.36
C GLN A 311 23.54 -5.86 -4.84
N ARG A 312 22.53 -6.61 -5.27
CA ARG A 312 21.14 -6.52 -4.81
C ARG A 312 20.54 -7.89 -4.46
N SER A 313 21.35 -8.95 -4.51
CA SER A 313 20.96 -10.33 -4.28
C SER A 313 21.96 -11.03 -3.36
N LEU A 314 21.48 -12.03 -2.62
CA LEU A 314 22.35 -12.84 -1.75
C LEU A 314 23.27 -13.76 -2.54
N GLY A 315 22.88 -14.23 -3.73
CA GLY A 315 23.60 -15.26 -4.47
C GLY A 315 23.31 -16.67 -3.93
N GLN A 316 24.15 -17.64 -4.29
CA GLN A 316 23.94 -19.05 -3.93
C GLN A 316 24.74 -19.43 -2.68
N VAL A 317 24.06 -20.00 -1.68
CA VAL A 317 24.67 -20.57 -0.47
C VAL A 317 24.22 -22.02 -0.34
N LEU A 318 25.16 -22.96 -0.26
CA LEU A 318 24.89 -24.39 -0.14
C LEU A 318 25.42 -24.90 1.21
N SER A 319 24.54 -25.45 2.04
CA SER A 319 24.89 -25.96 3.39
C SER A 319 25.69 -24.94 4.22
N GLY A 320 25.32 -23.66 4.16
CA GLY A 320 26.01 -22.57 4.86
C GLY A 320 27.29 -22.06 4.19
N THR A 321 27.71 -22.64 3.06
CA THR A 321 28.90 -22.23 2.33
C THR A 321 28.53 -21.36 1.11
N PRO A 322 29.09 -20.13 0.98
CA PRO A 322 28.91 -19.31 -0.22
C PRO A 322 29.51 -19.98 -1.46
N MET A 323 28.78 -19.96 -2.58
CA MET A 323 29.21 -20.55 -3.85
C MET A 323 29.56 -19.44 -4.86
N ALA A 324 30.68 -19.63 -5.57
CA ALA A 324 31.07 -18.75 -6.67
C ALA A 324 30.25 -19.03 -7.95
N GLY A 325 30.12 -18.03 -8.82
CA GLY A 325 29.53 -18.16 -10.15
C GLY A 325 28.06 -17.75 -10.28
N THR A 326 27.37 -17.45 -9.17
CA THR A 326 26.02 -16.88 -9.17
C THR A 326 26.04 -15.47 -8.59
N ALA A 327 25.68 -14.46 -9.37
CA ALA A 327 25.72 -13.07 -8.96
C ALA A 327 25.01 -12.81 -7.61
N GLY A 328 25.73 -12.17 -6.69
CA GLY A 328 25.25 -11.79 -5.37
C GLY A 328 26.38 -11.68 -4.35
N LEU A 329 26.03 -11.39 -3.08
CA LEU A 329 27.01 -11.29 -1.99
C LEU A 329 27.81 -12.58 -1.78
N ALA A 330 27.16 -13.74 -1.91
CA ALA A 330 27.77 -15.05 -1.73
C ALA A 330 28.90 -15.32 -2.74
N ASP A 331 28.77 -14.87 -3.98
CA ASP A 331 29.83 -15.01 -4.99
C ASP A 331 31.06 -14.18 -4.63
N THR A 332 30.87 -12.94 -4.15
CA THR A 332 31.98 -12.12 -3.66
C THR A 332 32.66 -12.76 -2.45
N MET A 333 31.89 -13.28 -1.49
CA MET A 333 32.44 -14.00 -0.34
C MET A 333 33.23 -15.25 -0.75
N ALA A 334 32.71 -16.03 -1.70
CA ALA A 334 33.38 -17.23 -2.20
C ALA A 334 34.70 -16.88 -2.89
N GLN A 335 34.73 -15.84 -3.73
CA GLN A 335 35.95 -15.37 -4.39
C GLN A 335 36.98 -14.85 -3.40
N LEU A 336 36.57 -14.05 -2.40
CA LEU A 336 37.45 -13.59 -1.32
C LEU A 336 38.11 -14.77 -0.60
N LYS A 337 37.32 -15.80 -0.24
CA LYS A 337 37.82 -16.99 0.42
C LYS A 337 38.80 -17.77 -0.48
N LEU A 338 38.44 -18.03 -1.73
CA LEU A 338 39.28 -18.75 -2.69
C LEU A 338 40.63 -18.03 -2.90
N ASN A 339 40.61 -16.71 -3.04
CA ASN A 339 41.82 -15.91 -3.14
C ASN A 339 42.65 -16.00 -1.86
N PHE A 340 42.02 -15.82 -0.69
CA PHE A 340 42.73 -15.87 0.58
C PHE A 340 43.36 -17.24 0.85
N ASP A 341 42.68 -18.34 0.53
CA ASP A 341 43.20 -19.70 0.72
C ASP A 341 44.52 -19.93 -0.05
N VAL A 342 44.69 -19.27 -1.21
CA VAL A 342 45.95 -19.26 -1.99
C VAL A 342 46.96 -18.25 -1.43
N LEU A 343 46.52 -17.00 -1.24
CA LEU A 343 47.38 -15.89 -0.80
C LEU A 343 47.98 -16.13 0.58
N LYS A 344 47.25 -16.80 1.48
CA LYS A 344 47.72 -17.12 2.84
C LYS A 344 49.04 -17.92 2.81
N GLY A 345 49.18 -18.84 1.86
CA GLY A 345 50.42 -19.59 1.64
C GLY A 345 51.50 -18.73 1.00
N GLN A 346 51.15 -18.04 -0.10
CA GLN A 346 52.08 -17.22 -0.88
C GLN A 346 52.70 -16.08 -0.06
N MET A 347 51.89 -15.36 0.72
CA MET A 347 52.33 -14.22 1.53
C MET A 347 53.03 -14.61 2.85
N GLY A 348 53.10 -15.91 3.15
CA GLY A 348 53.74 -16.41 4.38
C GLY A 348 52.92 -16.25 5.65
N PHE A 349 51.61 -16.01 5.57
CA PHE A 349 50.74 -15.84 6.75
C PHE A 349 50.72 -17.07 7.67
N ASN A 350 51.00 -18.26 7.13
CA ASN A 350 51.08 -19.50 7.90
C ASN A 350 52.33 -19.60 8.78
N ASN A 351 53.39 -18.83 8.48
CA ASN A 351 54.66 -18.91 9.20
C ASN A 351 55.25 -17.51 9.45
N PRO A 352 54.61 -16.69 10.31
CA PRO A 352 55.08 -15.35 10.62
C PRO A 352 56.45 -15.38 11.30
N GLN A 353 57.30 -14.40 10.99
CA GLN A 353 58.49 -14.13 11.80
C GLN A 353 58.07 -13.36 13.05
N LEU A 354 58.37 -13.90 14.23
CA LEU A 354 58.18 -13.22 15.50
C LEU A 354 59.43 -12.44 15.89
N GLN A 355 59.23 -11.25 16.43
CA GLN A 355 60.29 -10.39 16.92
C GLN A 355 59.79 -9.56 18.10
N THR A 356 60.59 -9.47 19.17
CA THR A 356 60.37 -8.54 20.29
C THR A 356 61.49 -7.49 20.24
N ASN A 357 61.13 -6.21 20.07
CA ASN A 357 62.08 -5.10 20.03
C ASN A 357 61.64 -3.99 20.98
N GLY A 358 62.60 -3.44 21.74
CA GLY A 358 62.42 -2.27 22.59
C GLY A 358 63.01 -1.00 21.97
N PHE A 359 62.40 0.14 22.29
CA PHE A 359 62.71 1.46 21.73
C PHE A 359 62.74 2.50 22.84
N SER A 360 63.81 3.30 22.90
CA SER A 360 63.99 4.35 23.91
C SER A 360 63.41 5.69 23.43
N LEU A 361 62.48 6.28 24.19
CA LEU A 361 61.98 7.61 23.88
C LEU A 361 63.08 8.66 24.12
N ARG A 362 63.89 8.54 25.18
CA ARG A 362 64.95 9.52 25.46
C ARG A 362 66.04 9.51 24.38
N LYS A 363 66.64 8.35 24.12
CA LYS A 363 67.82 8.22 23.27
C LYS A 363 67.48 8.17 21.78
N GLU A 364 66.45 7.42 21.39
CA GLU A 364 66.16 7.17 19.98
C GLU A 364 65.17 8.19 19.41
N LEU A 365 64.10 8.54 20.14
CA LEU A 365 63.12 9.53 19.67
C LEU A 365 63.60 10.96 19.87
N PHE A 366 64.08 11.32 21.06
CA PHE A 366 64.46 12.71 21.36
C PHE A 366 65.96 13.01 21.22
N ARG A 367 66.80 12.00 20.96
CA ARG A 367 68.25 12.15 20.78
C ARG A 367 68.96 12.78 21.98
N ILE A 368 68.50 12.46 23.19
CA ILE A 368 69.05 12.99 24.45
C ILE A 368 70.03 11.96 25.04
N GLY A 369 71.24 12.40 25.39
CA GLY A 369 72.29 11.59 26.02
C GLY A 369 71.96 11.17 27.47
N SER A 370 72.79 10.31 28.05
CA SER A 370 72.71 9.86 29.45
C SER A 370 73.73 10.55 30.37
N ASP A 371 74.29 11.66 29.91
CA ASP A 371 75.15 12.56 30.69
C ASP A 371 74.31 13.57 31.48
N ALA A 372 74.95 14.33 32.38
CA ALA A 372 74.27 15.28 33.27
C ALA A 372 73.46 16.34 32.49
N ASP A 373 74.02 16.87 31.40
CA ASP A 373 73.32 17.81 30.51
C ASP A 373 72.09 17.14 29.86
N GLY A 374 72.22 15.86 29.52
CA GLY A 374 71.14 15.02 29.02
C GLY A 374 70.05 14.76 30.06
N ASP A 375 70.40 14.58 31.33
CA ASP A 375 69.42 14.41 32.42
C ASP A 375 68.57 15.67 32.58
N GLU A 376 69.20 16.86 32.59
CA GLU A 376 68.46 18.13 32.64
C GLU A 376 67.60 18.36 31.39
N ALA A 377 68.12 18.00 30.20
CA ALA A 377 67.35 18.07 28.96
C ALA A 377 66.15 17.10 28.97
N TRP A 378 66.32 15.91 29.55
CA TRP A 378 65.26 14.92 29.68
C TRP A 378 64.17 15.37 30.64
N GLN A 379 64.52 15.89 31.82
CA GLN A 379 63.57 16.47 32.76
C GLN A 379 62.75 17.59 32.12
N ARG A 380 63.41 18.55 31.45
CA ARG A 380 62.72 19.62 30.70
C ARG A 380 61.78 19.07 29.64
N LYS A 381 62.11 17.94 29.02
CA LYS A 381 61.26 17.30 28.02
C LYS A 381 60.03 16.64 28.64
N LEU A 382 60.18 16.00 29.79
CA LEU A 382 59.06 15.44 30.56
C LEU A 382 58.13 16.55 31.07
N ASP A 383 58.68 17.65 31.58
CA ASP A 383 57.90 18.82 32.02
C ASP A 383 57.10 19.43 30.87
N ALA A 384 57.72 19.58 29.70
CA ALA A 384 57.05 20.09 28.51
C ALA A 384 55.93 19.16 28.00
N ALA A 385 55.96 17.87 28.36
CA ALA A 385 54.91 16.89 28.03
C ALA A 385 53.73 16.93 29.01
N ARG A 386 53.80 17.72 30.09
CA ARG A 386 52.77 17.77 31.12
C ARG A 386 51.51 18.49 30.63
N VAL A 387 50.37 17.85 30.84
CA VAL A 387 49.04 18.37 30.58
C VAL A 387 48.30 18.45 31.91
N ALA A 388 47.74 19.62 32.22
CA ALA A 388 47.03 19.85 33.48
C ALA A 388 45.71 19.05 33.57
N ASP A 389 45.07 18.79 32.44
CA ASP A 389 43.82 18.07 32.36
C ASP A 389 43.71 17.24 31.06
N LEU A 390 43.79 15.92 31.19
CA LEU A 390 43.63 14.97 30.09
C LEU A 390 42.25 15.06 29.44
N TRP A 391 41.23 15.57 30.15
CA TRP A 391 39.92 15.83 29.54
C TRP A 391 39.96 16.92 28.48
N GLN A 392 40.98 17.76 28.40
CA GLN A 392 41.10 18.74 27.31
C GLN A 392 41.56 18.11 25.99
N LEU A 393 41.99 16.85 26.01
CA LEU A 393 42.46 16.13 24.83
C LEU A 393 41.28 15.42 24.13
N PRO A 394 40.95 15.79 22.88
CA PRO A 394 39.88 15.14 22.12
C PRO A 394 40.10 13.63 21.95
N GLU A 395 41.35 13.22 21.74
CA GLU A 395 41.77 11.83 21.58
C GLU A 395 41.53 11.03 22.86
N TYR A 396 41.82 11.59 24.03
CA TYR A 396 41.54 10.96 25.32
C TYR A 396 40.03 10.69 25.47
N ARG A 397 39.18 11.69 25.23
CA ARG A 397 37.71 11.55 25.32
C ARG A 397 37.15 10.49 24.39
N ARG A 398 37.63 10.48 23.14
CA ARG A 398 37.07 9.65 22.06
C ARG A 398 37.57 8.22 22.09
N LEU A 399 38.87 8.04 22.33
CA LEU A 399 39.56 6.77 22.09
C LEU A 399 39.89 6.01 23.38
N THR A 400 39.96 6.65 24.55
CA THR A 400 40.33 5.95 25.80
C THR A 400 39.14 5.54 26.64
N ARG A 401 39.28 4.46 27.40
CA ARG A 401 38.38 4.17 28.52
C ARG A 401 38.82 5.04 29.70
N PRO A 402 38.08 6.11 30.05
CA PRO A 402 38.52 7.00 31.12
C PRO A 402 38.54 6.26 32.45
N PHE A 403 39.55 6.54 33.27
CA PHE A 403 39.72 5.94 34.60
C PHE A 403 38.93 6.66 35.70
N ALA A 404 38.46 7.88 35.42
CA ALA A 404 37.62 8.69 36.29
C ALA A 404 36.51 9.33 35.44
N PRO A 405 35.39 9.77 36.01
CA PRO A 405 34.41 10.62 35.32
C PRO A 405 34.92 12.07 35.21
N GLU A 406 34.41 12.83 34.24
CA GLU A 406 34.77 14.26 34.06
C GLU A 406 34.37 15.11 35.29
N SER A 407 33.34 14.70 36.02
CA SER A 407 32.92 15.34 37.27
C SER A 407 33.94 15.21 38.42
N ALA A 408 34.93 14.31 38.31
CA ALA A 408 36.02 14.21 39.27
C ALA A 408 37.04 15.37 39.16
N GLY A 409 36.87 16.25 38.18
CA GLY A 409 37.73 17.40 37.95
C GLY A 409 38.95 17.10 37.08
N PRO A 410 39.88 18.06 36.97
CA PRO A 410 41.08 17.95 36.13
C PRO A 410 41.88 16.68 36.43
N GLN A 411 42.32 16.00 35.38
CA GLN A 411 43.17 14.81 35.50
C GLN A 411 44.57 15.10 34.91
N PRO A 412 45.58 15.45 35.72
CA PRO A 412 46.93 15.73 35.23
C PRO A 412 47.63 14.47 34.66
N GLY A 413 48.48 14.64 33.66
CA GLY A 413 49.30 13.55 33.10
C GLY A 413 50.40 14.04 32.17
N LEU A 414 51.26 13.11 31.72
CA LEU A 414 52.22 13.35 30.63
C LEU A 414 51.68 12.80 29.31
N VAL A 415 51.91 13.53 28.24
CA VAL A 415 51.43 13.18 26.90
C VAL A 415 52.55 13.31 25.88
N PHE A 416 52.90 12.19 25.25
CA PHE A 416 53.89 12.14 24.18
C PHE A 416 53.22 11.80 22.86
N GLU A 417 53.47 12.64 21.87
CA GLU A 417 53.09 12.40 20.48
C GLU A 417 54.34 12.06 19.66
N PHE A 418 54.27 10.98 18.89
CA PHE A 418 55.37 10.58 18.01
C PHE A 418 54.89 9.77 16.81
N SER A 419 55.64 9.79 15.72
CA SER A 419 55.43 8.90 14.58
C SER A 419 56.43 7.75 14.63
N THR A 420 56.09 6.63 13.98
CA THR A 420 57.00 5.49 13.85
C THR A 420 57.26 5.18 12.38
N ASN A 421 58.30 4.40 12.09
CA ASN A 421 58.78 4.12 10.75
C ASN A 421 59.43 2.74 10.63
N VAL A 422 59.32 2.13 9.45
CA VAL A 422 59.95 0.85 9.08
C VAL A 422 60.68 1.02 7.73
N THR A 423 61.35 2.15 7.56
CA THR A 423 62.13 2.48 6.35
C THR A 423 63.60 2.15 6.56
N SER A 424 64.19 1.53 5.53
CA SER A 424 65.60 1.17 5.53
C SER A 424 66.47 2.40 5.80
N GLY A 425 67.48 2.25 6.66
CA GLY A 425 68.40 3.33 7.03
C GLY A 425 67.87 4.30 8.10
N LEU A 426 66.62 4.14 8.56
CA LEU A 426 66.06 4.94 9.65
C LEU A 426 65.84 4.08 10.90
N ASN A 427 65.90 4.70 12.08
CA ASN A 427 65.44 4.10 13.33
C ASN A 427 63.91 4.07 13.39
N PHE A 428 63.38 3.42 14.43
CA PHE A 428 61.93 3.25 14.60
C PHE A 428 61.14 4.57 14.66
N PHE A 429 61.76 5.67 15.08
CA PHE A 429 61.11 6.98 15.18
C PHE A 429 61.32 7.87 13.94
N GLY A 430 62.05 7.37 12.93
CA GLY A 430 62.25 8.04 11.64
C GLY A 430 63.51 8.91 11.53
N TRP A 431 64.43 8.82 12.49
CA TRP A 431 65.75 9.44 12.39
C TRP A 431 66.73 8.57 11.61
N ASP A 432 67.80 9.15 11.06
CA ASP A 432 68.90 8.37 10.49
C ASP A 432 69.44 7.35 11.52
N LEU A 433 69.62 6.11 11.08
CA LEU A 433 69.98 4.99 11.95
C LEU A 433 71.38 5.20 12.56
N GLY A 434 71.43 5.40 13.88
CA GLY A 434 72.64 5.58 14.66
C GLY A 434 73.11 4.28 15.34
N ALA A 435 74.27 4.36 16.00
CA ALA A 435 74.75 3.27 16.85
C ALA A 435 73.80 3.05 18.04
N ASN A 436 73.47 1.79 18.33
CA ASN A 436 72.52 1.36 19.37
C ASN A 436 71.06 1.78 19.16
N ASP A 437 70.70 2.28 17.97
CA ASP A 437 69.31 2.46 17.59
C ASP A 437 68.66 1.12 17.21
N SER A 438 67.35 1.03 17.43
CA SER A 438 66.54 -0.11 17.01
C SER A 438 65.71 0.23 15.77
N SER A 439 65.64 -0.72 14.84
CA SER A 439 64.80 -0.61 13.64
C SER A 439 64.15 -1.96 13.31
N TYR A 440 63.04 -1.90 12.58
CA TYR A 440 62.41 -3.09 12.01
C TYR A 440 62.96 -3.38 10.63
N ASN A 441 62.92 -4.65 10.24
CA ASN A 441 63.39 -5.08 8.94
C ASN A 441 62.47 -4.58 7.80
N ALA A 442 62.94 -3.60 7.03
CA ALA A 442 62.21 -2.99 5.93
C ALA A 442 61.95 -3.93 4.73
N SER A 443 62.58 -5.12 4.67
CA SER A 443 62.28 -6.13 3.64
C SER A 443 61.01 -6.92 3.91
N ARG A 444 60.36 -6.71 5.06
CA ARG A 444 59.03 -7.26 5.37
C ARG A 444 57.97 -6.28 4.88
N PHE A 445 56.97 -6.75 4.14
CA PHE A 445 55.92 -5.85 3.65
C PHE A 445 54.99 -5.34 4.76
N ALA A 446 54.80 -6.15 5.81
CA ALA A 446 53.99 -5.82 6.96
C ALA A 446 54.63 -6.35 8.24
N THR A 447 54.76 -5.47 9.23
CA THR A 447 55.12 -5.79 10.62
C THR A 447 53.97 -5.34 11.52
N ARG A 448 53.31 -6.29 12.18
CA ARG A 448 52.09 -6.05 12.96
C ARG A 448 52.31 -6.39 14.41
N ILE A 449 51.57 -5.69 15.28
CA ILE A 449 51.66 -5.84 16.72
C ILE A 449 50.92 -7.10 17.17
N ARG A 450 51.54 -7.87 18.07
CA ARG A 450 50.94 -8.98 18.83
C ARG A 450 50.74 -8.63 20.29
N ALA A 451 51.68 -7.91 20.88
CA ALA A 451 51.61 -7.37 22.23
C ALA A 451 52.47 -6.12 22.31
N ALA A 452 52.16 -5.25 23.26
CA ALA A 452 52.91 -4.03 23.54
C ALA A 452 53.20 -3.95 25.04
N GLY A 453 54.26 -3.26 25.42
CA GLY A 453 54.57 -2.95 26.80
C GLY A 453 55.33 -1.63 26.91
N VAL A 454 55.31 -1.04 28.10
CA VAL A 454 56.06 0.18 28.42
C VAL A 454 56.86 -0.07 29.70
N TRP A 455 58.11 0.42 29.73
CA TRP A 455 58.97 0.36 30.90
C TRP A 455 59.50 1.75 31.23
N PHE A 456 59.64 2.02 32.52
CA PHE A 456 60.31 3.21 33.05
C PHE A 456 61.69 2.82 33.59
N GLY A 457 62.71 3.51 33.11
CA GLY A 457 64.05 3.37 33.68
C GLY A 457 64.19 4.21 34.95
N ASN A 458 65.02 3.73 35.88
CA ASN A 458 65.19 4.31 37.23
C ASN A 458 63.89 4.47 38.05
N TYR A 459 62.87 3.63 37.81
CA TYR A 459 61.58 3.74 38.50
C TYR A 459 61.58 3.05 39.88
N VAL A 460 62.34 1.96 40.04
CA VAL A 460 62.24 1.07 41.22
C VAL A 460 62.60 1.77 42.54
N ASP A 461 63.44 2.80 42.47
CA ASP A 461 63.93 3.54 43.63
C ASP A 461 63.07 4.80 43.93
N LEU A 462 62.04 5.06 43.11
CA LEU A 462 61.14 6.19 43.31
C LEU A 462 60.01 5.81 44.29
N PRO A 463 59.59 6.72 45.19
CA PRO A 463 58.47 6.50 46.10
C PRO A 463 57.13 6.70 45.38
N LEU A 464 56.88 5.87 44.36
CA LEU A 464 55.69 5.85 43.51
C LEU A 464 54.97 4.50 43.64
N ALA A 465 53.77 4.37 43.08
CA ALA A 465 53.05 3.10 43.05
C ALA A 465 53.82 2.02 42.25
N ASP A 466 53.78 0.76 42.69
CA ASP A 466 54.53 -0.33 42.06
C ASP A 466 54.04 -0.67 40.63
N ASP A 467 52.74 -0.47 40.36
CA ASP A 467 52.09 -0.81 39.09
C ASP A 467 51.55 0.43 38.36
N PRO A 468 52.42 1.33 37.85
CA PRO A 468 51.95 2.48 37.09
C PRO A 468 51.23 2.02 35.82
N LYS A 469 50.24 2.80 35.38
CA LYS A 469 49.46 2.46 34.17
C LYS A 469 49.54 3.57 33.14
N VAL A 470 49.52 3.19 31.88
CA VAL A 470 49.67 4.09 30.73
C VAL A 470 48.66 3.76 29.63
N TYR A 471 48.36 4.72 28.77
CA TYR A 471 47.67 4.46 27.50
C TYR A 471 48.65 4.55 26.34
N LEU A 472 48.58 3.60 25.41
CA LEU A 472 49.26 3.67 24.12
C LEU A 472 48.23 3.56 23.00
N ILE A 473 48.08 4.62 22.21
CA ILE A 473 46.96 4.77 21.29
C ILE A 473 47.47 5.12 19.89
N PRO A 474 47.12 4.36 18.84
CA PRO A 474 47.44 4.67 17.46
C PRO A 474 46.39 5.64 16.91
N VAL A 475 46.67 6.94 16.98
CA VAL A 475 45.74 8.00 16.54
C VAL A 475 45.90 8.35 15.06
N GLY A 476 47.06 8.02 14.46
CA GLY A 476 47.35 8.23 13.06
C GLY A 476 47.00 7.04 12.16
N ALA A 477 47.28 7.20 10.86
CA ALA A 477 47.13 6.12 9.89
C ALA A 477 48.18 5.03 10.10
N ASP A 478 47.76 3.77 10.01
CA ASP A 478 48.69 2.65 9.85
C ASP A 478 49.27 2.68 8.44
N VAL A 479 50.56 2.40 8.31
CA VAL A 479 51.26 2.35 7.03
C VAL A 479 51.71 0.92 6.78
N LEU A 480 51.44 0.42 5.57
CA LEU A 480 51.85 -0.91 5.13
C LEU A 480 52.50 -0.79 3.74
N ARG A 481 53.56 -1.57 3.49
CA ARG A 481 54.21 -1.61 2.17
C ARG A 481 53.47 -2.56 1.24
N SER A 482 53.61 -2.34 -0.06
CA SER A 482 53.17 -3.30 -1.06
C SER A 482 53.78 -4.68 -0.78
N PRO A 483 53.01 -5.77 -0.89
CA PRO A 483 53.53 -7.14 -0.73
C PRO A 483 54.39 -7.61 -1.90
N ASP A 484 54.53 -6.82 -2.98
CA ASP A 484 55.39 -7.10 -4.13
C ASP A 484 56.85 -6.70 -3.79
N PRO A 485 57.83 -7.61 -4.00
CA PRO A 485 59.23 -7.40 -3.61
C PRO A 485 59.94 -6.26 -4.34
N LEU A 486 59.41 -5.82 -5.48
CA LEU A 486 60.00 -4.73 -6.30
C LEU A 486 59.20 -3.43 -6.19
N ASP A 487 58.06 -3.43 -5.51
CA ASP A 487 57.23 -2.26 -5.30
C ASP A 487 57.43 -1.68 -3.88
N PHE A 488 58.06 -0.51 -3.82
CA PHE A 488 58.31 0.19 -2.56
C PHE A 488 57.17 1.13 -2.14
N SER A 489 56.04 1.11 -2.87
CA SER A 489 54.88 1.92 -2.52
C SER A 489 54.29 1.53 -1.16
N VAL A 490 53.63 2.49 -0.53
CA VAL A 490 52.98 2.32 0.76
C VAL A 490 51.51 2.69 0.65
N ARG A 491 50.67 2.00 1.42
CA ARG A 491 49.26 2.33 1.63
C ARG A 491 49.06 2.79 3.07
N GLU A 492 48.19 3.78 3.23
CA GLU A 492 47.78 4.31 4.53
C GLU A 492 46.37 3.87 4.88
N TRP A 493 46.17 3.51 6.14
CA TRP A 493 44.94 2.91 6.64
C TRP A 493 44.46 3.61 7.89
N GLN A 494 43.27 4.19 7.81
CA GLN A 494 42.55 4.70 8.98
C GLN A 494 41.80 3.55 9.64
N VAL A 495 42.49 2.83 10.51
CA VAL A 495 41.94 1.66 11.21
C VAL A 495 41.26 2.11 12.50
N ILE A 496 40.02 1.65 12.71
CA ILE A 496 39.23 1.93 13.92
C ILE A 496 38.74 0.59 14.46
N ASP A 497 39.01 0.30 15.74
CA ASP A 497 38.40 -0.86 16.41
C ASP A 497 36.93 -0.56 16.68
N GLN A 498 36.05 -1.30 16.03
CA GLN A 498 34.60 -1.12 16.12
C GLN A 498 33.96 -2.31 16.83
N ALA A 499 32.96 -2.03 17.65
CA ALA A 499 32.07 -3.06 18.16
C ALA A 499 31.17 -3.55 17.01
N ILE A 500 31.46 -4.75 16.51
CA ILE A 500 30.61 -5.43 15.54
C ILE A 500 29.51 -6.12 16.34
N PRO A 501 28.24 -5.67 16.26
CA PRO A 501 27.15 -6.36 16.94
C PRO A 501 27.01 -7.77 16.37
N VAL A 502 26.63 -8.73 17.20
CA VAL A 502 26.33 -10.08 16.72
C VAL A 502 24.82 -10.15 16.53
N PRO A 503 24.31 -10.41 15.32
CA PRO A 503 22.88 -10.53 15.11
C PRO A 503 22.39 -11.78 15.85
N LEU A 504 21.35 -11.63 16.67
CA LEU A 504 20.67 -12.78 17.26
C LEU A 504 20.03 -13.64 16.16
N PRO A 505 20.08 -14.99 16.25
CA PRO A 505 19.38 -15.85 15.32
C PRO A 505 17.89 -15.51 15.29
N ILE A 506 17.33 -15.38 14.09
CA ILE A 506 15.90 -15.10 13.90
C ILE A 506 15.11 -16.38 14.27
N GLY A 507 14.19 -16.27 15.22
CA GLY A 507 13.28 -17.36 15.58
C GLY A 507 12.04 -17.41 14.69
N THR A 508 11.28 -18.50 14.76
CA THR A 508 9.98 -18.61 14.06
C THR A 508 9.00 -17.53 14.50
N ALA A 509 8.99 -17.19 15.80
CA ALA A 509 8.16 -16.10 16.33
C ALA A 509 8.51 -14.73 15.73
N ASP A 510 9.80 -14.48 15.44
CA ASP A 510 10.24 -13.23 14.80
C ASP A 510 9.80 -13.16 13.34
N MET A 511 9.78 -14.30 12.64
CA MET A 511 9.29 -14.37 11.25
C MET A 511 7.78 -14.14 11.13
N GLU A 512 7.01 -14.44 12.18
CA GLU A 512 5.56 -14.23 12.23
C GLU A 512 5.18 -12.79 12.64
N ARG A 513 6.13 -12.00 13.16
CA ARG A 513 5.90 -10.61 13.56
C ARG A 513 5.80 -9.69 12.36
N TYR A 514 4.71 -8.92 12.29
CA TYR A 514 4.47 -7.96 11.22
C TYR A 514 5.45 -6.77 11.29
N ASP A 515 5.84 -6.36 12.49
CA ASP A 515 6.65 -5.19 12.79
C ASP A 515 8.15 -5.50 12.90
N TRP A 516 8.54 -6.75 12.66
CA TRP A 516 9.94 -7.17 12.82
C TRP A 516 10.86 -6.43 11.86
N THR A 517 11.96 -5.92 12.41
CA THR A 517 13.07 -5.37 11.63
C THR A 517 14.38 -6.05 12.01
N PRO A 518 15.36 -6.14 11.08
CA PRO A 518 16.68 -6.68 11.40
C PRO A 518 17.42 -5.90 12.50
N GLN A 519 17.03 -4.65 12.80
CA GLN A 519 17.64 -3.87 13.88
C GLN A 519 17.28 -4.43 15.26
N ASP A 520 16.12 -5.08 15.39
CA ASP A 520 15.65 -5.68 16.65
C ASP A 520 16.57 -6.81 17.13
N THR A 521 17.39 -7.36 16.22
CA THR A 521 18.36 -8.43 16.53
C THR A 521 19.72 -7.89 16.98
N LEU A 522 19.93 -6.57 16.99
CA LEU A 522 21.21 -5.94 17.33
C LEU A 522 21.15 -5.33 18.74
N SER A 523 22.02 -5.80 19.63
CA SER A 523 22.09 -5.32 21.03
C SER A 523 22.81 -3.98 21.20
N GLU A 524 23.57 -3.52 20.20
CA GLU A 524 24.45 -2.35 20.30
C GLU A 524 24.42 -1.48 19.03
N SER A 525 24.75 -0.20 19.18
CA SER A 525 24.95 0.72 18.06
C SER A 525 26.14 0.27 17.20
N ARG A 526 25.89 0.15 15.89
CA ARG A 526 26.82 -0.32 14.85
C ARG A 526 28.06 0.58 14.62
N VAL A 527 28.18 1.69 15.33
CA VAL A 527 29.23 2.71 15.13
C VAL A 527 30.08 2.94 16.39
N ASN A 528 29.89 2.11 17.42
CA ASN A 528 30.61 2.27 18.67
C ASN A 528 32.08 1.89 18.49
N ILE A 529 32.96 2.86 18.73
CA ILE A 529 34.40 2.65 18.79
C ILE A 529 34.72 1.94 20.10
N ARG A 530 35.45 0.83 20.01
CA ARG A 530 36.01 0.19 21.20
C ARG A 530 37.17 1.02 21.69
N ARG A 531 37.04 1.49 22.92
CA ARG A 531 38.01 2.38 23.54
C ARG A 531 39.18 1.62 24.16
N TYR A 532 40.37 2.18 24.09
CA TYR A 532 41.62 1.62 24.60
C TYR A 532 41.64 1.66 26.14
N PRO A 533 41.85 0.53 26.82
CA PRO A 533 42.12 0.51 28.26
C PRO A 533 43.56 0.98 28.54
N MET A 534 43.84 1.27 29.81
CA MET A 534 45.23 1.40 30.26
C MET A 534 45.89 0.02 30.28
N MET A 535 47.21 0.01 30.10
CA MET A 535 48.07 -1.15 30.29
C MET A 535 49.12 -0.83 31.35
N ASP A 536 49.69 -1.87 31.95
CA ASP A 536 50.72 -1.72 32.98
C ASP A 536 52.03 -1.25 32.35
N ALA A 537 52.72 -0.37 33.07
CA ALA A 537 54.10 0.00 32.79
C ALA A 537 54.99 -0.61 33.87
N PHE A 538 56.13 -1.16 33.46
CA PHE A 538 57.02 -1.92 34.32
C PHE A 538 58.32 -1.15 34.61
N HIS A 539 59.08 -1.58 35.60
CA HIS A 539 60.43 -1.04 35.83
C HIS A 539 61.43 -1.73 34.89
N TYR A 540 62.31 -0.96 34.23
CA TYR A 540 63.29 -1.54 33.32
C TYR A 540 64.46 -2.17 34.08
N SER A 541 64.63 -3.50 33.94
CA SER A 541 65.70 -4.28 34.60
C SER A 541 66.88 -4.63 33.68
N GLY A 542 66.99 -3.98 32.52
CA GLY A 542 68.04 -4.22 31.52
C GLY A 542 67.66 -5.22 30.43
N VAL A 543 66.61 -6.03 30.63
CA VAL A 543 66.06 -6.95 29.61
C VAL A 543 64.55 -6.79 29.55
N VAL A 544 63.99 -6.73 28.34
CA VAL A 544 62.53 -6.79 28.14
C VAL A 544 62.09 -8.23 28.31
N LYS A 545 61.14 -8.48 29.21
CA LYS A 545 60.60 -9.82 29.40
C LYS A 545 59.28 -9.99 28.66
N ASP A 546 59.12 -11.14 28.03
CA ASP A 546 57.97 -11.46 27.19
C ASP A 546 56.65 -11.62 27.99
N ASP A 547 56.74 -11.91 29.29
CA ASP A 547 55.63 -11.98 30.26
C ASP A 547 55.18 -10.60 30.76
N GLU A 548 56.03 -9.58 30.66
CA GLU A 548 55.74 -8.17 30.97
C GLU A 548 55.13 -7.43 29.75
N MET A 549 54.45 -8.16 28.85
CA MET A 549 53.81 -7.59 27.65
C MET A 549 52.30 -7.80 27.65
N THR A 550 51.57 -6.75 27.27
CA THR A 550 50.11 -6.73 27.25
C THR A 550 49.56 -7.14 25.88
N GLY A 551 48.96 -8.33 25.82
CA GLY A 551 48.32 -8.88 24.61
C GLY A 551 46.90 -8.37 24.35
N ASP A 552 46.20 -7.86 25.36
CA ASP A 552 44.82 -7.34 25.28
C ASP A 552 44.76 -5.81 25.12
N SER A 553 45.84 -5.21 24.61
CA SER A 553 46.00 -3.76 24.40
C SER A 553 45.11 -3.15 23.30
N ARG A 554 44.28 -3.96 22.61
CA ARG A 554 43.52 -3.56 21.40
C ARG A 554 44.41 -3.11 20.22
N LEU A 555 45.73 -3.34 20.31
CA LEU A 555 46.71 -3.03 19.25
C LEU A 555 47.01 -4.23 18.35
N VAL A 556 46.52 -5.43 18.69
CA VAL A 556 46.79 -6.64 17.92
C VAL A 556 46.37 -6.48 16.46
N GLY A 557 47.28 -6.75 15.52
CA GLY A 557 47.06 -6.59 14.08
C GLY A 557 47.26 -5.19 13.52
N ARG A 558 47.45 -4.18 14.37
CA ARG A 558 47.86 -2.83 13.93
C ARG A 558 49.29 -2.86 13.40
N SER A 559 49.57 -2.02 12.41
CA SER A 559 50.94 -1.82 11.93
C SER A 559 51.77 -1.13 13.01
N VAL A 560 53.02 -1.60 13.21
CA VAL A 560 53.98 -0.84 14.03
C VAL A 560 54.37 0.47 13.36
N TRP A 561 54.22 0.58 12.04
CA TRP A 561 54.41 1.81 11.30
C TRP A 561 53.11 2.61 11.34
N ASN A 562 53.07 3.66 12.14
CA ASN A 562 51.91 4.53 12.26
C ASN A 562 52.34 6.00 12.21
N ARG A 563 51.51 6.83 11.58
CA ARG A 563 51.78 8.26 11.40
C ARG A 563 51.73 9.06 12.69
N LYS A 564 51.01 8.60 13.71
CA LYS A 564 50.90 9.29 15.01
C LYS A 564 50.45 8.32 16.12
N TRP A 565 51.30 8.13 17.11
CA TRP A 565 51.01 7.50 18.38
C TRP A 565 50.80 8.57 19.46
N LEU A 566 49.96 8.22 20.43
CA LEU A 566 49.75 8.98 21.66
C LEU A 566 50.07 8.06 22.84
N LEU A 567 51.13 8.38 23.60
CA LEU A 567 51.44 7.75 24.88
C LEU A 567 51.01 8.71 26.00
N ILE A 568 50.13 8.24 26.89
CA ILE A 568 49.63 9.01 28.02
C ILE A 568 50.06 8.31 29.32
N ILE A 569 50.68 9.05 30.23
CA ILE A 569 51.02 8.62 31.58
C ILE A 569 50.17 9.44 32.56
N PRO A 570 49.04 8.92 33.05
CA PRO A 570 48.20 9.62 34.01
C PRO A 570 48.89 9.77 35.36
N GLY A 571 48.82 10.94 35.99
CA GLY A 571 49.46 11.17 37.29
C GLY A 571 48.78 10.40 38.44
N ASN A 572 47.49 10.10 38.30
CA ASN A 572 46.71 9.39 39.33
C ASN A 572 47.05 7.90 39.45
N THR A 573 47.79 7.34 38.50
CA THR A 573 48.31 5.96 38.58
C THR A 573 49.63 5.91 39.34
N LEU A 574 50.27 7.05 39.57
CA LEU A 574 51.56 7.17 40.26
C LEU A 574 51.39 7.38 41.76
N LEU A 575 50.56 8.35 42.16
CA LEU A 575 50.21 8.67 43.55
C LEU A 575 48.77 9.21 43.63
N ALA A 576 48.18 9.19 44.83
CA ALA A 576 46.86 9.76 45.11
C ALA A 576 46.78 11.26 44.76
N ASP A 577 47.85 12.02 45.01
CA ASP A 577 48.04 13.35 44.45
C ASP A 577 48.76 13.22 43.11
N SER A 578 48.02 13.44 42.02
CA SER A 578 48.54 13.28 40.66
C SER A 578 49.67 14.25 40.34
N ASN A 579 49.65 15.47 40.86
CA ASN A 579 50.72 16.43 40.61
C ASN A 579 51.99 16.03 41.35
N LYS A 580 51.86 15.63 42.62
CA LYS A 580 53.01 15.13 43.38
C LYS A 580 53.61 13.87 42.75
N GLY A 581 52.77 12.96 42.24
CA GLY A 581 53.22 11.76 41.52
C GLY A 581 54.01 12.10 40.26
N LEU A 582 53.50 13.03 39.43
CA LEU A 582 54.21 13.51 38.25
C LEU A 582 55.53 14.20 38.61
N ASP A 583 55.53 15.08 39.60
CA ASP A 583 56.74 15.77 40.05
C ASP A 583 57.80 14.78 40.55
N THR A 584 57.39 13.71 41.24
CA THR A 584 58.29 12.63 41.69
C THR A 584 58.82 11.81 40.52
N LEU A 585 57.98 11.51 39.53
CA LEU A 585 58.40 10.79 38.32
C LEU A 585 59.47 11.57 37.54
N ILE A 586 59.30 12.89 37.43
CA ILE A 586 60.18 13.77 36.63
C ILE A 586 61.44 14.15 37.39
N HIS A 587 61.30 14.65 38.62
CA HIS A 587 62.38 15.28 39.37
C HIS A 587 62.92 14.43 40.53
N GLY A 588 62.40 13.22 40.72
CA GLY A 588 62.83 12.31 41.79
C GLY A 588 62.20 12.61 43.15
N ALA A 589 62.70 11.95 44.19
CA ALA A 589 62.11 11.99 45.53
C ALA A 589 62.30 13.36 46.21
N GLU A 590 61.36 13.75 47.08
CA GLU A 590 61.55 14.92 47.94
C GLU A 590 62.66 14.65 48.96
N VAL A 591 63.65 15.55 49.04
CA VAL A 591 64.75 15.44 50.01
C VAL A 591 64.17 15.63 51.41
N PRO A 592 64.37 14.68 52.35
CA PRO A 592 63.86 14.81 53.71
C PRO A 592 64.37 16.09 54.38
N GLY A 593 63.45 16.96 54.83
CA GLY A 593 63.80 18.26 55.43
C GLY A 593 64.22 19.36 54.44
N GLY A 594 64.19 19.08 53.13
CA GLY A 594 64.64 19.98 52.06
C GLY A 594 63.62 21.04 51.62
N GLY A 595 62.51 21.24 52.34
CA GLY A 595 61.55 22.32 52.05
C GLY A 595 60.85 22.24 50.68
N GLY A 596 60.70 21.03 50.11
CA GLY A 596 60.11 20.80 48.78
C GLY A 596 61.13 20.65 47.65
N VAL A 597 62.44 20.74 47.95
CA VAL A 597 63.50 20.42 46.99
C VAL A 597 63.53 18.91 46.73
N ARG A 598 63.71 18.53 45.46
CA ARG A 598 63.81 17.14 45.01
C ARG A 598 65.25 16.78 44.66
N ASP A 599 65.58 15.50 44.73
CA ASP A 599 66.94 14.98 44.55
C ASP A 599 67.43 15.00 43.09
N GLY A 600 66.53 15.22 42.12
CA GLY A 600 66.85 15.27 40.70
C GLY A 600 66.95 13.88 40.05
N HIS A 601 66.68 12.80 40.79
CA HIS A 601 66.83 11.42 40.32
C HIS A 601 65.49 10.82 39.89
N GLY A 602 64.81 11.47 38.95
CA GLY A 602 63.58 10.96 38.31
C GLY A 602 63.85 9.79 37.35
N ILE A 603 62.84 9.45 36.55
CA ILE A 603 62.98 8.40 35.54
C ILE A 603 64.03 8.80 34.49
N ASP A 604 64.91 7.87 34.14
CA ASP A 604 65.99 8.15 33.20
C ASP A 604 65.62 7.85 31.74
N ASP A 605 64.55 7.08 31.48
CA ASP A 605 64.06 6.76 30.15
C ASP A 605 62.62 6.22 30.20
N ILE A 606 61.91 6.32 29.07
CA ILE A 606 60.67 5.61 28.81
C ILE A 606 60.92 4.68 27.63
N ARG A 607 60.74 3.38 27.85
CA ARG A 607 60.98 2.36 26.83
C ARG A 607 59.68 1.73 26.38
N LEU A 608 59.48 1.72 25.07
CA LEU A 608 58.35 1.08 24.41
C LEU A 608 58.82 -0.24 23.81
N SER A 609 58.12 -1.35 24.02
CA SER A 609 58.43 -2.60 23.32
C SER A 609 57.21 -3.15 22.62
N PHE A 610 57.44 -3.75 21.46
CA PHE A 610 56.43 -4.49 20.73
C PHE A 610 56.90 -5.90 20.43
N LYS A 611 56.06 -6.87 20.78
CA LYS A 611 56.11 -8.21 20.24
C LYS A 611 55.31 -8.19 18.96
N THR A 612 55.95 -8.55 17.87
CA THR A 612 55.41 -8.38 16.52
C THR A 612 55.38 -9.70 15.78
N TYR A 613 54.57 -9.75 14.74
CA TYR A 613 54.63 -10.76 13.70
C TYR A 613 54.78 -10.06 12.34
N SER A 614 55.72 -10.53 11.55
CA SER A 614 56.02 -9.95 10.24
C SER A 614 55.95 -10.99 9.13
N TYR A 615 55.61 -10.52 7.94
CA TYR A 615 55.45 -11.35 6.75
C TYR A 615 56.40 -10.90 5.64
N SER A 616 56.95 -11.84 4.87
CA SER A 616 57.81 -11.54 3.71
C SER A 616 57.05 -10.85 2.60
N GLY A 617 55.79 -11.23 2.37
CA GLY A 617 55.08 -10.87 1.15
C GLY A 617 55.15 -12.03 0.16
N ASN A 618 54.75 -11.74 -1.08
CA ASN A 618 54.65 -12.73 -2.17
C ASN A 618 55.97 -12.86 -2.93
#